data_AF-A0A1Z9AJD7-F1
#
_entry.id   AF-A0A1Z9AJD7-F1
#
_cell.length_a   1.000
_cell.length_b   1.000
_cell.length_c   1.000
_cell.angle_alpha   90.00
_cell.angle_beta   90.00
_cell.angle_gamma   90.00
#
_symmetry.space_group_name_H-M   'P 1'
#
loop_
_entity.id
_entity.type
_entity.pdbx_description
1 polymer ?
#
loop_
_entity_poly.entity_id
_entity_poly.type
_entity_poly.pdbx_seq_one_letter_code
_entity_poly.pdbx_strand_id
1 'polypeptide(L)'
;MGSAMETNNIAGHRVVQIAYHVPDIKVAAHRFSEQTGAGPFFVSPEIKLSAGLHRGEDCLFVHSSAYGQWGEVMVEFVQQDSVGPSPFRDLYEPNQRGLHHLAVMTDDLPKSYEHFRAQGVELATQAWTLSGVEFAFLDALSTLGHFIEIYEATPQLLGFYQRVRTLSEGWNGRVPLRNVADLGKDGGSDQHEAADDRSP
;
A
#
# COMPACT_ATOMS: atom_id res chain seq x y z
N MET A 1 -15.09 -4.90 32.84
CA MET A 1 -15.84 -4.27 31.74
C MET A 1 -15.09 -4.60 30.47
N GLY A 2 -15.65 -5.46 29.61
CA GLY A 2 -15.00 -5.80 28.34
C GLY A 2 -15.01 -4.56 27.44
N SER A 3 -13.84 -4.18 26.93
CA SER A 3 -13.76 -3.15 25.89
C SER A 3 -14.71 -3.54 24.76
N ALA A 4 -15.53 -2.61 24.29
CA ALA A 4 -16.28 -2.82 23.07
C ALA A 4 -15.27 -3.24 21.99
N MET A 5 -15.55 -4.36 21.32
CA MET A 5 -14.71 -4.85 20.23
C MET A 5 -14.75 -3.76 19.16
N GLU A 6 -13.68 -2.99 19.00
CA GLU A 6 -13.59 -1.98 17.95
C GLU A 6 -13.77 -2.69 16.61
N THR A 7 -14.88 -2.40 15.93
CA THR A 7 -15.47 -3.25 14.88
C THR A 7 -14.72 -3.22 13.54
N ASN A 8 -13.51 -2.64 13.50
CA ASN A 8 -12.76 -2.37 12.27
C ASN A 8 -11.32 -2.91 12.30
N ASN A 9 -11.04 -3.88 13.18
CA ASN A 9 -9.69 -4.34 13.47
C ASN A 9 -9.47 -5.80 13.08
N ILE A 10 -8.29 -6.11 12.54
CA ILE A 10 -7.78 -7.47 12.37
C ILE A 10 -6.76 -7.70 13.49
N ALA A 11 -7.07 -8.59 14.43
CA ALA A 11 -6.23 -8.85 15.60
C ALA A 11 -5.83 -7.57 16.37
N GLY A 12 -6.75 -6.60 16.49
CA GLY A 12 -6.46 -5.32 17.17
C GLY A 12 -5.77 -4.26 16.31
N HIS A 13 -5.45 -4.55 15.04
CA HIS A 13 -4.89 -3.57 14.11
C HIS A 13 -5.95 -3.02 13.15
N ARG A 14 -6.03 -1.68 13.03
CA ARG A 14 -6.97 -1.02 12.12
C ARG A 14 -6.59 -1.29 10.66
N VAL A 15 -7.57 -1.67 9.85
CA VAL A 15 -7.40 -1.79 8.39
C VAL A 15 -7.25 -0.39 7.77
N VAL A 16 -6.22 -0.21 6.93
CA VAL A 16 -5.91 1.07 6.27
C VAL A 16 -6.01 1.02 4.75
N GLN A 17 -5.86 -0.17 4.15
CA GLN A 17 -5.86 -0.35 2.70
C GLN A 17 -6.54 -1.67 2.30
N ILE A 18 -7.19 -1.65 1.13
CA ILE A 18 -7.71 -2.82 0.43
C ILE A 18 -6.96 -2.95 -0.91
N ALA A 19 -6.28 -4.06 -1.15
CA ALA A 19 -5.52 -4.25 -2.38
C ALA A 19 -6.06 -5.36 -3.26
N TYR A 20 -6.27 -5.06 -4.53
CA TYR A 20 -6.67 -6.02 -5.55
C TYR A 20 -5.50 -6.33 -6.47
N HIS A 21 -5.16 -7.62 -6.62
CA HIS A 21 -4.31 -8.04 -7.72
C HIS A 21 -5.07 -7.85 -9.04
N VAL A 22 -4.40 -7.30 -10.05
CA VAL A 22 -4.96 -7.08 -11.38
C VAL A 22 -3.92 -7.31 -12.48
N PRO A 23 -4.35 -7.62 -13.72
CA PRO A 23 -3.43 -7.78 -14.84
C PRO A 23 -2.83 -6.46 -15.35
N ASP A 24 -3.52 -5.33 -15.14
CA ASP A 24 -3.07 -3.99 -15.52
C ASP A 24 -3.58 -2.96 -14.51
N ILE A 25 -2.67 -2.38 -13.73
CA ILE A 25 -3.00 -1.42 -12.68
C ILE A 25 -3.60 -0.11 -13.20
N LYS A 26 -3.19 0.36 -14.39
CA LYS A 26 -3.66 1.63 -14.94
C LYS A 26 -5.08 1.48 -15.46
N VAL A 27 -5.34 0.38 -16.16
CA VAL A 27 -6.69 0.04 -16.64
C VAL A 27 -7.64 -0.20 -15.46
N ALA A 28 -7.20 -0.90 -14.42
CA ALA A 28 -8.00 -1.14 -13.23
C ALA A 28 -8.32 0.15 -12.48
N ALA A 29 -7.31 0.97 -12.18
CA ALA A 29 -7.47 2.24 -11.49
C ALA A 29 -8.38 3.21 -12.26
N HIS A 30 -8.22 3.33 -13.58
CA HIS A 30 -9.08 4.17 -14.41
C HIS A 30 -10.54 3.72 -14.33
N ARG A 31 -10.80 2.43 -14.58
CA ARG A 31 -12.16 1.88 -14.55
C ARG A 31 -12.80 2.01 -13.17
N PHE A 32 -12.04 1.74 -12.11
CA PHE A 32 -12.54 1.85 -10.76
C PHE A 32 -12.90 3.30 -10.43
N SER A 33 -12.07 4.26 -10.86
CA SER A 33 -12.37 5.68 -10.74
C SER A 33 -13.66 6.07 -11.47
N GLU A 34 -13.84 5.65 -12.73
CA GLU A 34 -15.06 5.90 -13.50
C GLU A 34 -16.32 5.32 -12.84
N GLN A 35 -16.19 4.15 -12.21
CA GLN A 35 -17.33 3.43 -11.61
C GLN A 35 -17.72 3.93 -10.22
N THR A 36 -16.74 4.41 -9.45
CA THR A 36 -16.92 4.66 -8.01
C THR A 36 -16.66 6.11 -7.59
N GLY A 37 -16.00 6.90 -8.44
CA GLY A 37 -15.48 8.22 -8.08
C GLY A 37 -14.23 8.19 -7.19
N ALA A 38 -13.69 7.00 -6.87
CA ALA A 38 -12.45 6.89 -6.11
C ALA A 38 -11.24 7.44 -6.89
N GLY A 39 -10.23 7.87 -6.16
CA GLY A 39 -9.02 8.47 -6.71
C GLY A 39 -8.74 9.87 -6.10
N PRO A 40 -7.85 10.67 -6.72
CA PRO A 40 -7.01 10.30 -7.85
C PRO A 40 -6.10 9.12 -7.48
N PHE A 41 -5.67 8.36 -8.48
CA PHE A 41 -4.75 7.25 -8.34
C PHE A 41 -3.32 7.65 -8.67
N PHE A 42 -2.37 7.23 -7.84
CA PHE A 42 -0.95 7.46 -7.99
C PHE A 42 -0.24 6.16 -8.35
N VAL A 43 0.32 6.12 -9.56
CA VAL A 43 0.96 4.95 -10.14
C VAL A 43 2.44 4.93 -9.75
N SER A 44 2.87 3.84 -9.13
CA SER A 44 4.24 3.50 -8.80
C SER A 44 4.68 2.28 -9.62
N PRO A 45 5.34 2.49 -10.76
CA PRO A 45 5.76 1.40 -11.64
C PRO A 45 7.06 0.74 -11.15
N GLU A 46 7.22 -0.55 -11.43
CA GLU A 46 8.47 -1.31 -11.28
C GLU A 46 9.13 -1.19 -9.90
N ILE A 47 8.33 -1.34 -8.84
CA ILE A 47 8.79 -1.40 -7.46
C ILE A 47 9.66 -2.65 -7.29
N LYS A 48 10.95 -2.40 -7.03
CA LYS A 48 11.97 -3.43 -6.80
C LYS A 48 12.25 -3.61 -5.32
N LEU A 49 12.57 -4.86 -4.97
CA LEU A 49 12.95 -5.25 -3.62
C LEU A 49 14.48 -5.28 -3.49
N SER A 50 14.98 -4.85 -2.34
CA SER A 50 16.39 -4.99 -1.94
C SER A 50 16.66 -6.36 -1.32
N ALA A 51 15.66 -6.91 -0.62
CA ALA A 51 15.66 -8.25 -0.05
C ALA A 51 14.21 -8.75 0.04
N GLY A 52 14.02 -10.07 0.01
CA GLY A 52 12.71 -10.67 0.15
C GLY A 52 12.78 -12.17 0.35
N LEU A 53 12.00 -12.67 1.32
CA LEU A 53 11.77 -14.09 1.56
C LEU A 53 10.28 -14.36 1.42
N HIS A 54 9.92 -15.40 0.67
CA HIS A 54 8.55 -15.88 0.56
C HIS A 54 8.54 -17.39 0.81
N ARG A 55 7.76 -17.84 1.79
CA ARG A 55 7.69 -19.25 2.24
C ARG A 55 9.07 -19.87 2.50
N GLY A 56 10.00 -19.06 3.01
CA GLY A 56 11.36 -19.47 3.35
C GLY A 56 12.35 -19.46 2.18
N GLU A 57 11.94 -19.08 0.97
CA GLU A 57 12.80 -18.99 -0.22
C GLU A 57 13.04 -17.54 -0.63
N ASP A 58 14.23 -17.26 -1.19
CA ASP A 58 14.56 -15.94 -1.74
C ASP A 58 13.57 -15.55 -2.85
N CYS A 59 12.94 -14.39 -2.70
CA CYS A 59 11.88 -13.95 -3.58
C CYS A 59 11.99 -12.44 -3.83
N LEU A 60 12.62 -12.08 -4.95
CA LEU A 60 12.81 -10.69 -5.40
C LEU A 60 11.83 -10.35 -6.53
N PHE A 61 10.54 -10.46 -6.25
CA PHE A 61 9.52 -10.08 -7.22
C PHE A 61 9.54 -8.58 -7.50
N VAL A 62 9.22 -8.20 -8.73
CA VAL A 62 8.99 -6.81 -9.14
C VAL A 62 7.51 -6.64 -9.33
N HIS A 63 6.96 -5.57 -8.79
CA HIS A 63 5.53 -5.26 -8.89
C HIS A 63 5.30 -3.78 -9.15
N SER A 64 4.13 -3.46 -9.67
CA SER A 64 3.67 -2.10 -9.83
C SER A 64 2.37 -1.93 -9.08
N SER A 65 2.14 -0.72 -8.56
CA SER A 65 0.95 -0.40 -7.78
C SER A 65 0.31 0.92 -8.19
N ALA A 66 -1.01 1.02 -8.06
CA ALA A 66 -1.76 2.26 -8.19
C ALA A 66 -2.61 2.49 -6.93
N TYR A 67 -2.32 3.58 -6.22
CA TYR A 67 -2.91 3.90 -4.91
C TYR A 67 -3.91 5.04 -5.04
N GLY A 68 -5.14 4.86 -4.59
CA GLY A 68 -6.18 5.90 -4.58
C GLY A 68 -7.00 5.88 -3.32
N GLN A 69 -7.69 6.99 -3.02
CA GLN A 69 -8.59 7.06 -1.87
C GLN A 69 -10.01 6.65 -2.27
N TRP A 70 -10.67 5.82 -1.46
CA TRP A 70 -12.06 5.44 -1.61
C TRP A 70 -12.80 5.57 -0.27
N GLY A 71 -13.46 6.71 -0.06
CA GLY A 71 -14.06 7.04 1.23
C GLY A 71 -13.01 7.06 2.34
N GLU A 72 -13.17 6.22 3.35
CA GLU A 72 -12.29 6.19 4.53
C GLU A 72 -11.07 5.27 4.40
N VAL A 73 -10.94 4.53 3.29
CA VAL A 73 -9.85 3.56 3.06
C VAL A 73 -9.07 3.89 1.80
N MET A 74 -7.79 3.52 1.78
CA MET A 74 -7.03 3.47 0.55
C MET A 74 -7.41 2.21 -0.23
N VAL A 75 -7.53 2.33 -1.55
CA VAL A 75 -7.60 1.19 -2.47
C VAL A 75 -6.31 1.12 -3.27
N GLU A 76 -5.72 -0.06 -3.34
CA GLU A 76 -4.55 -0.36 -4.16
C GLU A 76 -4.95 -1.33 -5.28
N PHE A 77 -4.43 -1.07 -6.48
CA PHE A 77 -4.33 -2.07 -7.53
C PHE A 77 -2.88 -2.48 -7.68
N VAL A 78 -2.60 -3.76 -7.52
CA VAL A 78 -1.25 -4.31 -7.57
C VAL A 78 -1.11 -5.32 -8.71
N GLN A 79 0.03 -5.30 -9.37
CA GLN A 79 0.37 -6.21 -10.46
C GLN A 79 1.80 -6.68 -10.26
N GLN A 80 2.02 -7.99 -10.35
CA GLN A 80 3.38 -8.49 -10.45
C GLN A 80 3.89 -8.39 -11.90
N ASP A 81 5.03 -7.72 -12.07
CA ASP A 81 5.69 -7.50 -13.36
C ASP A 81 6.73 -8.58 -13.68
N SER A 82 7.38 -9.13 -12.64
CA SER A 82 8.36 -10.21 -12.82
C SER A 82 7.69 -11.56 -13.04
N VAL A 83 8.38 -12.46 -13.73
CA VAL A 83 8.01 -13.88 -13.79
C VAL A 83 8.53 -14.59 -12.53
N GLY A 84 7.78 -15.58 -12.04
CA GLY A 84 8.22 -16.45 -10.94
C GLY A 84 7.27 -16.44 -9.73
N PRO A 85 7.57 -17.28 -8.73
CA PRO A 85 6.78 -17.39 -7.50
C PRO A 85 6.80 -16.09 -6.71
N SER A 86 5.70 -15.81 -6.01
CA SER A 86 5.52 -14.65 -5.14
C SER A 86 4.23 -14.81 -4.33
N PRO A 87 3.99 -13.99 -3.29
CA PRO A 87 2.67 -13.92 -2.64
C PRO A 87 1.50 -13.67 -3.60
N PHE A 88 1.71 -12.93 -4.70
CA PHE A 88 0.65 -12.70 -5.70
C PHE A 88 0.29 -13.99 -6.46
N ARG A 89 1.29 -14.84 -6.75
CA ARG A 89 1.09 -16.10 -7.48
C ARG A 89 0.51 -17.23 -6.65
N ASP A 90 0.52 -17.10 -5.32
CA ASP A 90 -0.21 -18.01 -4.44
C ASP A 90 -1.73 -17.91 -4.63
N LEU A 91 -2.23 -16.75 -5.08
CA LEU A 91 -3.66 -16.49 -5.24
C LEU A 91 -4.10 -16.37 -6.71
N TYR A 92 -3.27 -15.76 -7.56
CA TYR A 92 -3.70 -15.31 -8.89
C TYR A 92 -2.67 -15.59 -9.98
N GLU A 93 -3.15 -16.22 -11.05
CA GLU A 93 -2.45 -16.28 -12.34
C GLU A 93 -2.34 -14.88 -12.98
N PRO A 94 -1.41 -14.65 -13.93
CA PRO A 94 -1.15 -13.33 -14.51
C PRO A 94 -2.37 -12.59 -15.07
N ASN A 95 -3.35 -13.32 -15.58
CA ASN A 95 -4.57 -12.76 -16.16
C ASN A 95 -5.77 -12.69 -15.18
N GLN A 96 -5.60 -13.17 -13.96
CA GLN A 96 -6.64 -13.18 -12.93
C GLN A 96 -6.64 -11.88 -12.11
N ARG A 97 -7.73 -11.67 -11.38
CA ARG A 97 -7.93 -10.51 -10.53
C ARG A 97 -8.71 -10.91 -9.27
N GLY A 98 -8.50 -10.16 -8.20
CA GLY A 98 -9.28 -10.32 -6.97
C GLY A 98 -8.60 -9.68 -5.78
N LEU A 99 -9.27 -9.73 -4.63
CA LEU A 99 -8.74 -9.23 -3.36
C LEU A 99 -7.47 -10.02 -3.01
N HIS A 100 -6.35 -9.33 -2.89
CA HIS A 100 -5.08 -9.95 -2.57
C HIS A 100 -4.74 -9.81 -1.08
N HIS A 101 -4.83 -8.59 -0.55
CA HIS A 101 -4.57 -8.36 0.86
C HIS A 101 -5.40 -7.20 1.43
N LEU A 102 -5.57 -7.21 2.75
CA LEU A 102 -5.91 -6.03 3.53
C LEU A 102 -4.66 -5.59 4.29
N ALA A 103 -4.35 -4.30 4.27
CA ALA A 103 -3.18 -3.80 4.98
C ALA A 103 -3.55 -3.22 6.34
N VAL A 104 -2.66 -3.44 7.30
CA VAL A 104 -2.69 -2.88 8.65
C VAL A 104 -1.34 -2.26 8.99
N MET A 105 -1.35 -1.32 9.95
CA MET A 105 -0.14 -0.69 10.47
C MET A 105 0.17 -1.18 11.88
N THR A 106 1.44 -1.12 12.25
CA THR A 106 1.90 -1.37 13.62
C THR A 106 3.02 -0.42 14.01
N ASP A 107 3.28 -0.30 15.31
CA ASP A 107 4.44 0.42 15.85
C ASP A 107 5.63 -0.51 16.12
N ASP A 108 5.44 -1.83 16.03
CA ASP A 108 6.46 -2.85 16.31
C ASP A 108 6.16 -4.12 15.48
N LEU A 109 6.90 -4.31 14.38
CA LEU A 109 6.71 -5.48 13.51
C LEU A 109 7.02 -6.81 14.21
N PRO A 110 8.19 -7.02 14.85
CA PRO A 110 8.49 -8.27 15.55
C PRO A 110 7.41 -8.70 16.53
N LYS A 111 6.92 -7.77 17.36
CA LYS A 111 5.85 -8.05 18.33
C LYS A 111 4.53 -8.40 17.64
N SER A 112 4.24 -7.76 16.52
CA SER A 112 3.02 -8.04 15.74
C SER A 112 3.08 -9.42 15.09
N TYR A 113 4.24 -9.82 14.55
CA TYR A 113 4.44 -11.18 14.04
C TYR A 113 4.18 -12.23 15.12
N GLU A 114 4.70 -12.03 16.33
CA GLU A 114 4.41 -12.94 17.46
C GLU A 114 2.92 -12.96 17.82
N HIS A 115 2.26 -11.80 17.80
CA HIS A 115 0.83 -11.69 18.10
C HIS A 115 -0.05 -12.43 17.09
N PHE A 116 0.23 -12.29 15.79
CA PHE A 116 -0.48 -13.02 14.73
C PHE A 116 -0.17 -14.51 14.76
N ARG A 117 1.08 -14.90 14.98
CA ARG A 117 1.48 -16.31 15.13
C ARG A 117 0.77 -16.98 16.29
N ALA A 118 0.60 -16.29 17.42
CA ALA A 118 -0.16 -16.81 18.57
C ALA A 118 -1.65 -17.07 18.24
N GLN A 119 -2.16 -16.49 17.15
CA GLN A 119 -3.51 -16.70 16.62
C GLN A 119 -3.54 -17.68 15.43
N GLY A 120 -2.42 -18.34 15.12
CA GLY A 120 -2.30 -19.30 14.02
C GLY A 120 -2.18 -18.66 12.65
N VAL A 121 -1.80 -17.39 12.57
CA VAL A 121 -1.55 -16.66 11.33
C VAL A 121 -0.05 -16.49 11.16
N GLU A 122 0.54 -17.21 10.19
CA GLU A 122 1.99 -17.28 9.99
C GLU A 122 2.51 -16.22 9.02
N LEU A 123 3.79 -15.87 9.14
CA LEU A 123 4.48 -14.99 8.19
C LEU A 123 4.73 -15.75 6.87
N ALA A 124 4.10 -15.30 5.78
CA ALA A 124 4.30 -15.87 4.44
C ALA A 124 5.43 -15.18 3.69
N THR A 125 5.49 -13.85 3.79
CA THR A 125 6.48 -13.02 3.07
C THR A 125 7.02 -11.95 3.99
N GLN A 126 8.32 -11.69 3.90
CA GLN A 126 8.97 -10.51 4.47
C GLN A 126 9.88 -9.91 3.40
N ALA A 127 9.74 -8.62 3.12
CA ALA A 127 10.47 -7.97 2.05
C ALA A 127 10.77 -6.51 2.35
N TRP A 128 11.82 -6.00 1.71
CA TRP A 128 12.24 -4.61 1.80
C TRP A 128 12.28 -3.99 0.43
N THR A 129 11.68 -2.82 0.27
CA THR A 129 11.84 -2.03 -0.95
C THR A 129 13.27 -1.49 -1.07
N LEU A 130 13.64 -1.00 -2.25
CA LEU A 130 14.92 -0.27 -2.42
C LEU A 130 15.03 0.99 -1.54
N SER A 131 13.90 1.59 -1.13
CA SER A 131 13.89 2.73 -0.21
C SER A 131 14.00 2.33 1.27
N GLY A 132 14.12 1.03 1.56
CA GLY A 132 14.29 0.49 2.91
C GLY A 132 12.99 0.30 3.70
N VAL A 133 11.82 0.42 3.05
CA VAL A 133 10.54 0.14 3.71
C VAL A 133 10.37 -1.37 3.80
N GLU A 134 10.24 -1.89 5.03
CA GLU A 134 9.83 -3.27 5.28
C GLU A 134 8.30 -3.41 5.13
N PHE A 135 7.88 -4.48 4.48
CA PHE A 135 6.51 -4.96 4.51
C PHE A 135 6.49 -6.49 4.59
N ALA A 136 5.41 -7.01 5.15
CA ALA A 136 5.20 -8.44 5.30
C ALA A 136 3.79 -8.85 4.92
N PHE A 137 3.65 -10.07 4.40
CA PHE A 137 2.35 -10.71 4.22
C PHE A 137 2.20 -11.86 5.20
N LEU A 138 1.07 -11.86 5.91
CA LEU A 138 0.68 -12.90 6.84
C LEU A 138 -0.37 -13.81 6.19
N ASP A 139 -0.17 -15.12 6.27
CA ASP A 139 -1.02 -16.15 5.64
C ASP A 139 -2.34 -16.29 6.40
N ALA A 140 -3.34 -15.53 5.97
CA ALA A 140 -4.72 -15.65 6.41
C ALA A 140 -5.63 -16.22 5.29
N LEU A 141 -5.06 -16.95 4.32
CA LEU A 141 -5.81 -17.40 3.15
C LEU A 141 -6.93 -18.37 3.53
N SER A 142 -6.66 -19.30 4.45
CA SER A 142 -7.63 -20.31 4.88
C SER A 142 -8.76 -19.75 5.77
N THR A 143 -8.55 -18.59 6.39
CA THR A 143 -9.47 -18.00 7.37
C THR A 143 -10.22 -16.78 6.82
N LEU A 144 -9.56 -15.94 6.01
CA LEU A 144 -10.10 -14.69 5.46
C LEU A 144 -10.19 -14.70 3.93
N GLY A 145 -9.54 -15.65 3.25
CA GLY A 145 -9.49 -15.69 1.78
C GLY A 145 -8.53 -14.70 1.13
N HIS A 146 -7.72 -14.00 1.92
CA HIS A 146 -6.73 -13.02 1.46
C HIS A 146 -5.57 -12.93 2.47
N PHE A 147 -4.43 -12.37 2.05
CA PHE A 147 -3.33 -12.08 2.97
C PHE A 147 -3.66 -10.88 3.86
N ILE A 148 -2.93 -10.73 4.95
CA ILE A 148 -2.86 -9.47 5.69
C ILE A 148 -1.48 -8.87 5.40
N GLU A 149 -1.43 -7.65 4.89
CA GLU A 149 -0.19 -6.90 4.80
C GLU A 149 0.05 -6.14 6.10
N ILE A 150 1.29 -6.15 6.59
CA ILE A 150 1.68 -5.39 7.76
C ILE A 150 3.01 -4.68 7.53
N TYR A 151 3.10 -3.44 8.00
CA TYR A 151 4.30 -2.60 7.98
C TYR A 151 4.27 -1.61 9.15
N GLU A 152 5.43 -1.07 9.49
CA GLU A 152 5.53 -0.07 10.55
C GLU A 152 4.94 1.28 10.11
N ALA A 153 4.27 1.96 11.04
CA ALA A 153 3.68 3.29 10.89
C ALA A 153 4.75 4.39 10.85
N THR A 154 5.73 4.26 9.96
CA THR A 154 6.81 5.24 9.81
C THR A 154 6.27 6.59 9.32
N PRO A 155 6.92 7.72 9.66
CA PRO A 155 6.51 9.04 9.17
C PRO A 155 6.39 9.13 7.64
N GLN A 156 7.25 8.39 6.94
CA GLN A 156 7.27 8.31 5.48
C GLN A 156 5.97 7.67 4.95
N LEU A 157 5.56 6.55 5.54
CA LEU A 157 4.38 5.82 5.11
C LEU A 157 3.09 6.52 5.55
N LEU A 158 3.01 7.00 6.79
CA LEU A 158 1.89 7.82 7.25
C LEU A 158 1.70 9.06 6.37
N GLY A 159 2.79 9.75 6.03
CA GLY A 159 2.75 10.90 5.14
C GLY A 159 2.30 10.53 3.71
N PHE A 160 2.64 9.35 3.22
CA PHE A 160 2.14 8.86 1.93
C PHE A 160 0.62 8.69 1.95
N TYR A 161 0.08 7.96 2.94
CA TYR A 161 -1.36 7.76 3.12
C TYR A 161 -2.10 9.09 3.25
N GLN A 162 -1.57 10.00 4.08
CA GLN A 162 -2.17 11.32 4.28
C GLN A 162 -2.21 12.13 2.99
N ARG A 163 -1.11 12.16 2.20
CA ARG A 163 -1.08 12.89 0.93
C ARG A 163 -2.08 12.36 -0.08
N VAL A 164 -2.20 11.04 -0.23
CA VAL A 164 -3.19 10.44 -1.14
C VAL A 164 -4.60 10.84 -0.72
N ARG A 165 -4.92 10.79 0.59
CA ARG A 165 -6.21 11.26 1.12
C ARG A 165 -6.45 12.73 0.83
N THR A 166 -5.52 13.62 1.20
CA THR A 166 -5.68 15.07 0.99
C THR A 166 -5.89 15.41 -0.49
N LEU A 167 -5.18 14.77 -1.41
CA LEU A 167 -5.34 15.02 -2.84
C LEU A 167 -6.64 14.46 -3.44
N SER A 168 -7.36 13.61 -2.71
CA SER A 168 -8.71 13.16 -3.06
C SER A 168 -9.80 14.12 -2.62
N GLU A 169 -9.55 14.93 -1.59
CA GLU A 169 -10.54 15.84 -1.03
C GLU A 169 -10.86 16.96 -2.03
N GLY A 170 -12.13 17.07 -2.43
CA GLY A 170 -12.58 18.04 -3.43
C GLY A 170 -12.08 17.77 -4.85
N TRP A 171 -11.45 16.61 -5.11
CA TRP A 171 -11.03 16.24 -6.45
C TRP A 171 -12.25 16.07 -7.39
N ASN A 172 -12.17 16.67 -8.58
CA ASN A 172 -13.29 16.77 -9.51
C ASN A 172 -13.37 15.62 -10.55
N GLY A 173 -12.63 14.53 -10.34
CA GLY A 173 -12.60 13.39 -11.25
C GLY A 173 -11.68 13.55 -12.49
N ARG A 174 -11.08 14.72 -12.72
CA ARG A 174 -10.19 14.93 -13.87
C ARG A 174 -8.78 14.40 -13.60
N VAL A 175 -8.16 13.81 -14.63
CA VAL A 175 -6.81 13.23 -14.55
C VAL A 175 -6.73 12.19 -13.42
N PRO A 176 -7.48 11.08 -13.53
CA PRO A 176 -7.58 10.07 -12.48
C PRO A 176 -6.30 9.30 -12.24
N LEU A 177 -5.37 9.28 -13.21
CA LEU A 177 -4.07 8.63 -13.06
C LEU A 177 -2.96 9.68 -13.03
N ARG A 178 -2.13 9.61 -11.99
CA ARG A 178 -0.96 10.47 -11.76
C ARG A 178 0.26 9.60 -11.45
N ASN A 179 1.47 10.15 -11.55
CA ASN A 179 2.66 9.41 -11.14
C ASN A 179 2.87 9.59 -9.64
N VAL A 180 3.33 8.55 -8.94
CA VAL A 180 3.69 8.66 -7.51
C VAL A 180 4.79 9.71 -7.26
N ALA A 181 5.66 9.94 -8.24
CA ALA A 181 6.69 10.99 -8.20
C ALA A 181 6.11 12.41 -8.13
N ASP A 182 4.83 12.60 -8.46
CA ASP A 182 4.18 13.90 -8.36
C ASP A 182 3.76 14.22 -6.91
N LEU A 183 3.65 13.21 -6.03
CA LEU A 183 3.34 13.41 -4.60
C LEU A 183 4.43 14.19 -3.84
N GLY A 184 5.65 14.25 -4.37
CA GLY A 184 6.76 15.00 -3.78
C GLY A 184 6.85 16.46 -4.23
N LYS A 185 6.05 16.91 -5.20
CA LYS A 185 6.18 18.23 -5.83
C LYS A 185 5.28 19.31 -5.22
N ASP A 186 4.22 18.93 -4.51
CA ASP A 186 3.24 19.86 -3.95
C ASP A 186 3.55 20.29 -2.50
N GLY A 187 4.78 20.04 -2.02
CA GLY A 187 5.29 20.54 -0.75
C GLY A 187 5.76 22.00 -0.86
N GLY A 188 4.82 22.95 -0.87
CA GLY A 188 5.01 24.34 -0.46
C GLY A 188 6.24 25.09 -1.02
N SER A 189 6.15 25.57 -2.26
CA SER A 189 6.87 26.78 -2.65
C SER A 189 6.09 28.01 -2.19
N ASP A 190 6.22 28.38 -0.91
CA ASP A 190 5.97 29.77 -0.50
C ASP A 190 7.32 30.47 -0.40
N GLN A 191 7.45 31.48 -1.25
CA GLN A 191 8.58 32.36 -1.38
C GLN A 191 8.74 33.21 -0.12
N HIS A 192 9.97 33.31 0.37
CA HIS A 192 10.49 34.63 0.70
C HIS A 192 11.83 34.82 -0.01
N GLU A 193 11.73 35.33 -1.24
CA GLU A 193 12.69 36.30 -1.74
C GLU A 193 12.68 37.51 -0.79
N ALA A 194 13.80 37.77 -0.15
CA ALA A 194 14.19 39.11 0.25
C ALA A 194 15.53 39.40 -0.44
N ALA A 195 15.44 40.00 -1.61
CA ALA A 195 16.57 40.60 -2.29
C ALA A 195 16.94 41.92 -1.61
N ASP A 196 18.23 42.00 -1.27
CA ASP A 196 19.15 43.10 -1.56
C ASP A 196 19.16 44.39 -0.73
N ASP A 197 20.41 44.86 -0.63
CA ASP A 197 20.89 46.24 -0.52
C ASP A 197 21.06 46.85 0.87
N ARG A 198 22.33 46.83 1.34
CA ARG A 198 23.11 48.06 1.55
C ARG A 198 24.56 47.78 1.91
N SER A 199 25.44 48.01 0.94
CA SER A 199 26.82 48.45 1.20
C SER A 199 26.85 49.98 1.25
N PRO A 200 27.71 50.60 2.07
CA PRO A 200 28.28 51.91 1.74
C PRO A 200 29.52 51.79 0.83
#